data_AF-A0A6N4V324-F1
#
_entry.id   AF-A0A6N4V324-F1
#
_cell.length_a   1.000
_cell.length_b   1.000
_cell.length_c   1.000
_cell.angle_alpha   90.00
_cell.angle_beta   90.00
_cell.angle_gamma   90.00
#
_symmetry.space_group_name_H-M   'P 1'
#
loop_
_entity.id
_entity.type
_entity.pdbx_description
1 polymer ?
#
loop_
_entity_poly.entity_id
_entity_poly.type
_entity_poly.pdbx_seq_one_letter_code
_entity_poly.pdbx_strand_id
1 'polypeptide(L)'
;MLAEEGGRGLSHQKVDRRAQVPDGTTSFYYRTRSALLRGVADQIVYYDIEFFTGAFADEAGAETLLSILAEQMLLLREEPHLARTRARLELTMLARRDSELASGFQDVFQSYRALAERLVIGLQSGGSPPDPELAGEQAAVLLTYLSGLVFGFANGASEPATRIHIECQLRSVITGVAVEWGNAHAPISDSTGVRAK
;
A
#
# COMPACT_ATOMS: atom_id res chain seq x y z
N MET A 1 -3.21 -11.79 18.12
CA MET A 1 -1.93 -12.51 18.22
C MET A 1 -0.79 -11.77 17.52
N LEU A 2 -0.60 -11.85 16.19
CA LEU A 2 0.51 -11.12 15.53
C LEU A 2 0.43 -9.61 15.77
N ALA A 3 -0.76 -9.02 15.64
CA ALA A 3 -0.97 -7.60 15.90
C ALA A 3 -0.75 -7.16 17.35
N GLU A 4 -0.88 -8.09 18.31
CA GLU A 4 -0.87 -7.80 19.76
C GLU A 4 0.48 -8.16 20.40
N GLU A 5 1.11 -9.24 19.93
CA GLU A 5 2.28 -9.87 20.53
C GLU A 5 3.49 -9.91 19.56
N GLY A 6 3.32 -9.38 18.34
CA GLY A 6 4.33 -9.38 17.29
C GLY A 6 4.67 -10.77 16.75
N GLY A 7 5.72 -10.84 15.92
CA GLY A 7 6.17 -12.08 15.30
C GLY A 7 6.47 -13.23 16.28
N ARG A 8 6.95 -12.94 17.49
CA ARG A 8 7.26 -13.95 18.53
C ARG A 8 6.02 -14.48 19.24
N GLY A 9 4.91 -13.77 19.16
CA GLY A 9 3.64 -14.14 19.77
C GLY A 9 2.97 -15.36 19.16
N LEU A 10 3.28 -15.70 17.91
CA LEU A 10 2.63 -16.77 17.18
C LEU A 10 3.31 -18.13 17.38
N SER A 11 2.58 -19.08 17.98
CA SER A 11 2.93 -20.50 18.07
C SER A 11 1.68 -21.36 17.91
N HIS A 12 1.86 -22.61 17.46
CA HIS A 12 0.76 -23.57 17.24
C HIS A 12 -0.13 -23.74 18.47
N GLN A 13 0.48 -23.98 19.63
CA GLN A 13 -0.28 -24.16 20.87
C GLN A 13 -1.08 -22.90 21.25
N LYS A 14 -0.52 -21.70 21.05
CA LYS A 14 -1.26 -20.48 21.31
C LYS A 14 -2.41 -20.29 20.32
N VAL A 15 -2.23 -20.66 19.05
CA VAL A 15 -3.31 -20.65 18.04
C VAL A 15 -4.40 -21.64 18.43
N ASP A 16 -4.06 -22.88 18.78
CA ASP A 16 -5.02 -23.91 19.21
C ASP A 16 -5.87 -23.42 20.39
N ARG A 17 -5.21 -22.89 21.42
CA ARG A 17 -5.88 -22.32 22.60
C ARG A 17 -6.76 -21.12 22.26
N ARG A 18 -6.29 -20.20 21.42
CA ARG A 18 -7.04 -18.99 21.02
C ARG A 18 -8.26 -19.33 20.16
N ALA A 19 -8.15 -20.37 19.33
CA ALA A 19 -9.22 -20.89 18.48
C ALA A 19 -10.13 -21.91 19.19
N GLN A 20 -9.80 -22.29 20.44
CA GLN A 20 -10.53 -23.27 21.24
C GLN A 20 -10.66 -24.64 20.56
N VAL A 21 -9.63 -25.05 19.82
CA VAL A 21 -9.53 -26.37 19.19
C VAL A 21 -8.61 -27.29 20.01
N PRO A 22 -8.67 -28.62 19.82
CA PRO A 22 -7.76 -29.53 20.52
C PRO A 22 -6.28 -29.21 20.29
N ASP A 23 -5.46 -29.41 21.31
CA ASP A 23 -4.00 -29.26 21.21
C ASP A 23 -3.44 -30.11 20.07
N GLY A 24 -2.63 -29.50 19.20
CA GLY A 24 -2.02 -30.15 18.04
C GLY A 24 -2.80 -29.98 16.73
N THR A 25 -4.00 -29.39 16.77
CA THR A 25 -4.80 -29.13 15.55
C THR A 25 -4.05 -28.24 14.56
N THR A 26 -3.48 -27.13 15.01
CA THR A 26 -2.71 -26.23 14.14
C THR A 26 -1.47 -26.92 13.60
N SER A 27 -0.79 -27.73 14.41
CA SER A 27 0.41 -28.48 13.99
C SER A 27 0.10 -29.57 12.97
N PHE A 28 -1.13 -30.09 12.95
CA PHE A 28 -1.60 -31.01 11.93
C PHE A 28 -1.64 -30.36 10.55
N TYR A 29 -2.14 -29.13 10.44
CA TYR A 29 -2.19 -28.38 9.17
C TYR A 29 -0.86 -27.71 8.81
N TYR A 30 -0.19 -27.11 9.79
CA TYR A 30 1.04 -26.35 9.61
C TYR A 30 2.17 -27.00 10.39
N ARG A 31 2.88 -27.96 9.78
CA ARG A 31 3.88 -28.78 10.50
C ARG A 31 4.99 -27.97 11.18
N THR A 32 5.37 -26.83 10.60
CA THR A 32 6.47 -25.98 11.10
C THR A 32 6.00 -24.57 11.38
N ARG A 33 6.77 -23.81 12.16
CA ARG A 33 6.47 -22.39 12.42
C ARG A 33 6.54 -21.55 11.13
N SER A 34 7.46 -21.87 10.21
CA SER A 34 7.52 -21.21 8.90
C SER A 34 6.25 -21.49 8.08
N ALA A 35 5.79 -22.75 8.03
CA ALA A 35 4.53 -23.09 7.36
C ALA A 35 3.32 -22.36 7.96
N LEU A 36 3.26 -22.22 9.29
CA LEU A 36 2.22 -21.45 9.97
C LEU A 36 2.27 -19.96 9.58
N LEU A 37 3.46 -19.35 9.55
CA LEU A 37 3.61 -17.95 9.16
C LEU A 37 3.21 -17.71 7.69
N ARG A 38 3.53 -18.64 6.79
CA ARG A 38 3.12 -18.57 5.38
C ARG A 38 1.61 -18.65 5.25
N GLY A 39 0.96 -19.62 5.90
CA GLY A 39 -0.51 -19.72 5.88
C GLY A 39 -1.20 -18.46 6.43
N VAL A 40 -0.61 -17.80 7.43
CA VAL A 40 -1.13 -16.50 7.91
C VAL A 40 -0.89 -15.38 6.88
N ALA A 41 0.26 -15.37 6.21
CA ALA A 41 0.55 -14.39 5.17
C ALA A 41 -0.39 -14.53 3.97
N ASP A 42 -0.64 -15.75 3.51
CA ASP A 42 -1.60 -16.06 2.45
C ASP A 42 -2.99 -15.53 2.82
N GLN A 43 -3.38 -15.70 4.09
CA GLN A 43 -4.66 -15.19 4.58
C GLN A 43 -4.71 -13.66 4.65
N ILE A 44 -3.60 -13.00 4.99
CA ILE A 44 -3.52 -11.53 4.95
C ILE A 44 -3.62 -11.04 3.51
N VAL A 45 -2.88 -11.65 2.59
CA VAL A 45 -2.93 -11.32 1.15
C VAL A 45 -4.37 -11.46 0.62
N TYR A 46 -5.07 -12.54 0.99
CA TYR A 46 -6.47 -12.72 0.65
C TYR A 46 -7.35 -11.56 1.15
N TYR A 47 -7.21 -11.16 2.41
CA TYR A 47 -7.97 -10.03 2.97
C TYR A 47 -7.61 -8.69 2.33
N ASP A 48 -6.38 -8.53 1.84
CA ASP A 48 -5.93 -7.31 1.17
C ASP A 48 -6.60 -7.17 -0.18
N ILE A 49 -6.62 -8.26 -0.95
CA ILE A 49 -7.33 -8.32 -2.21
C ILE A 49 -8.81 -8.02 -1.97
N GLU A 50 -9.44 -8.72 -1.00
CA GLU A 50 -10.85 -8.50 -0.65
C GLU A 50 -11.13 -7.03 -0.31
N PHE A 51 -10.32 -6.44 0.58
CA PHE A 51 -10.48 -5.06 1.04
C PHE A 51 -10.35 -4.05 -0.10
N PHE A 52 -9.44 -4.28 -1.05
CA PHE A 52 -9.17 -3.40 -2.18
C PHE A 52 -9.97 -3.73 -3.45
N THR A 53 -10.82 -4.76 -3.45
CA THR A 53 -11.57 -5.23 -4.63
C THR A 53 -12.29 -4.10 -5.37
N GLY A 54 -12.96 -3.20 -4.65
CA GLY A 54 -13.67 -2.06 -5.25
C GLY A 54 -12.74 -1.07 -5.96
N ALA A 55 -11.51 -0.91 -5.47
CA ALA A 55 -10.49 -0.06 -6.12
C ALA A 55 -9.93 -0.76 -7.37
N PHE A 56 -9.82 -2.09 -7.34
CA PHE A 56 -9.37 -2.89 -8.47
C PHE A 56 -10.41 -3.03 -9.59
N ALA A 57 -11.65 -2.56 -9.42
CA ALA A 57 -12.64 -2.57 -10.48
C ALA A 57 -12.21 -1.67 -11.67
N ASP A 58 -12.09 -2.25 -12.87
CA ASP A 58 -11.59 -1.55 -14.05
C ASP A 58 -12.57 -0.51 -14.62
N GLU A 59 -13.86 -0.62 -14.30
CA GLU A 59 -14.91 0.30 -14.76
C GLU A 59 -14.99 1.60 -13.93
N ALA A 60 -14.28 1.66 -12.80
CA ALA A 60 -14.29 2.85 -11.94
C ALA A 60 -13.51 3.99 -12.59
N GLY A 61 -14.15 5.14 -12.76
CA GLY A 61 -13.48 6.37 -13.15
C GLY A 61 -12.48 6.83 -12.08
N ALA A 62 -11.48 7.63 -12.48
CA ALA A 62 -10.38 8.05 -11.60
C ALA A 62 -10.84 8.75 -10.31
N GLU A 63 -11.89 9.57 -10.41
CA GLU A 63 -12.53 10.24 -9.27
C GLU A 63 -13.15 9.26 -8.29
N THR A 64 -13.85 8.24 -8.81
CA THR A 64 -14.42 7.16 -7.99
C THR A 64 -13.32 6.35 -7.32
N LEU A 65 -12.27 6.02 -8.06
CA LEU A 65 -11.11 5.31 -7.51
C LEU A 65 -10.43 6.12 -6.39
N LEU A 66 -10.26 7.43 -6.59
CA LEU A 66 -9.70 8.33 -5.58
C LEU A 66 -10.51 8.28 -4.28
N SER A 67 -11.84 8.41 -4.38
CA SER A 67 -12.71 8.35 -3.21
C SER A 67 -12.69 6.98 -2.52
N ILE A 68 -12.72 5.89 -3.28
CA ILE A 68 -12.62 4.52 -2.73
C ILE A 68 -11.32 4.34 -1.94
N LEU A 69 -10.18 4.76 -2.52
CA LEU A 69 -8.87 4.68 -1.86
C LEU A 69 -8.83 5.52 -0.57
N ALA A 70 -9.38 6.74 -0.61
CA ALA A 70 -9.43 7.59 0.56
C ALA A 70 -10.31 7.02 1.69
N GLU A 71 -11.44 6.38 1.35
CA GLU A 71 -12.30 5.68 2.31
C GLU A 71 -11.59 4.47 2.91
N GLN A 72 -10.95 3.66 2.08
CA GLN A 72 -10.16 2.52 2.53
C GLN A 72 -9.03 2.94 3.48
N MET A 73 -8.33 4.04 3.20
CA MET A 73 -7.30 4.55 4.12
C MET A 73 -7.86 4.87 5.50
N LEU A 74 -9.06 5.46 5.59
CA LEU A 74 -9.69 5.68 6.90
C LEU A 74 -10.07 4.38 7.60
N LEU A 75 -10.62 3.41 6.86
CA LEU A 75 -11.01 2.11 7.40
C LEU A 75 -9.83 1.33 7.97
N LEU A 76 -8.60 1.57 7.53
CA LEU A 76 -7.40 0.92 8.10
C LEU A 76 -7.18 1.22 9.59
N ARG A 77 -7.83 2.25 10.13
CA ARG A 77 -7.76 2.61 11.56
C ARG A 77 -8.72 1.79 12.42
N GLU A 78 -9.69 1.16 11.80
CA GLU A 78 -10.76 0.43 12.48
C GLU A 78 -10.43 -1.06 12.52
N GLU A 79 -10.92 -1.75 13.54
CA GLU A 79 -10.87 -3.22 13.56
C GLU A 79 -11.90 -3.80 12.57
N PRO A 80 -11.58 -4.89 11.84
CA PRO A 80 -10.39 -5.73 11.96
C PRO A 80 -9.18 -5.28 11.11
N HIS A 81 -9.29 -4.17 10.35
CA HIS A 81 -8.28 -3.74 9.39
C HIS A 81 -6.99 -3.26 10.05
N LEU A 82 -7.10 -2.61 11.21
CA LEU A 82 -5.97 -2.18 12.01
C LEU A 82 -5.11 -3.36 12.46
N ALA A 83 -5.72 -4.39 13.05
CA ALA A 83 -5.00 -5.59 13.45
C ALA A 83 -4.37 -6.31 12.24
N ARG A 84 -5.07 -6.41 11.11
CA ARG A 84 -4.53 -7.00 9.88
C ARG A 84 -3.32 -6.23 9.36
N THR A 85 -3.38 -4.90 9.37
CA THR A 85 -2.26 -4.03 8.95
C THR A 85 -1.04 -4.21 9.84
N ARG A 86 -1.23 -4.22 11.17
CA ARG A 86 -0.15 -4.48 12.13
C ARG A 86 0.47 -5.87 11.91
N ALA A 87 -0.37 -6.89 11.73
CA ALA A 87 0.11 -8.24 11.45
C ALA A 87 0.90 -8.31 10.13
N ARG A 88 0.47 -7.58 9.08
CA ARG A 88 1.20 -7.47 7.81
C ARG A 88 2.58 -6.87 8.03
N LEU A 89 2.68 -5.73 8.73
CA LEU A 89 3.95 -5.06 8.99
C LEU A 89 4.95 -5.97 9.72
N GLU A 90 4.48 -6.72 10.73
CA GLU A 90 5.27 -7.72 11.43
C GLU A 90 5.77 -8.84 10.48
N LEU A 91 4.90 -9.36 9.61
CA LEU A 91 5.27 -10.40 8.65
C LEU A 91 6.24 -9.91 7.58
N THR A 92 6.06 -8.70 7.06
CA THR A 92 6.99 -8.10 6.08
C THR A 92 8.41 -8.01 6.64
N MET A 93 8.53 -7.66 7.93
CA MET A 93 9.84 -7.62 8.60
C MET A 93 10.46 -9.01 8.78
N LEU A 94 9.64 -10.04 9.00
CA LEU A 94 10.08 -11.44 9.07
C LEU A 94 10.44 -12.03 7.70
N ALA A 95 9.75 -11.61 6.63
CA ALA A 95 9.92 -12.09 5.26
C ALA A 95 11.32 -11.84 4.70
N ARG A 96 12.08 -10.89 5.24
CA ARG A 96 13.47 -10.61 4.83
C ARG A 96 14.41 -11.82 4.83
N ARG A 97 14.08 -12.88 5.57
CA ARG A 97 14.87 -14.12 5.68
C ARG A 97 14.18 -15.35 5.09
N ASP A 98 12.98 -15.20 4.52
CA ASP A 98 12.17 -16.28 3.93
C ASP A 98 11.65 -15.80 2.56
N SER A 99 12.34 -16.22 1.48
CA SER A 99 12.06 -15.75 0.13
C SER A 99 10.66 -16.13 -0.38
N GLU A 100 10.11 -17.23 0.11
CA GLU A 100 8.77 -17.70 -0.26
C GLU A 100 7.69 -16.85 0.42
N LEU A 101 7.92 -16.44 1.67
CA LEU A 101 7.07 -15.46 2.33
C LEU A 101 7.16 -14.09 1.64
N ALA A 102 8.35 -13.71 1.16
CA ALA A 102 8.56 -12.45 0.45
C ALA A 102 7.84 -12.39 -0.91
N SER A 103 7.76 -13.50 -1.66
CA SER A 103 7.11 -13.52 -2.99
C SER A 103 5.62 -13.20 -2.92
N GLY A 104 4.90 -13.72 -1.92
CA GLY A 104 3.46 -13.42 -1.76
C GLY A 104 3.18 -11.93 -1.55
N PHE A 105 3.99 -11.24 -0.76
CA PHE A 105 3.86 -9.79 -0.58
C PHE A 105 4.28 -8.98 -1.81
N GLN A 106 5.21 -9.50 -2.61
CA GLN A 106 5.66 -8.85 -3.84
C GLN A 106 4.53 -8.77 -4.88
N ASP A 107 3.74 -9.82 -5.05
CA ASP A 107 2.62 -9.84 -6.01
C ASP A 107 1.54 -8.79 -5.65
N VAL A 108 1.24 -8.65 -4.35
CA VAL A 108 0.33 -7.61 -3.86
C VAL A 108 0.91 -6.22 -4.08
N PHE A 109 2.21 -6.03 -3.86
CA PHE A 109 2.87 -4.75 -4.11
C PHE A 109 2.78 -4.33 -5.58
N GLN A 110 2.96 -5.27 -6.53
CA GLN A 110 2.77 -5.00 -7.95
C GLN A 110 1.33 -4.59 -8.28
N SER A 111 0.36 -5.21 -7.62
CA SER A 111 -1.06 -4.85 -7.78
C SER A 111 -1.33 -3.41 -7.29
N TYR A 112 -0.75 -3.00 -6.16
CA TYR A 112 -0.83 -1.61 -5.69
C TYR A 112 -0.16 -0.63 -6.63
N ARG A 113 0.97 -0.99 -7.24
CA ARG A 113 1.63 -0.18 -8.26
C ARG A 113 0.74 0.06 -9.47
N ALA A 114 0.17 -1.00 -10.02
CA ALA A 114 -0.76 -0.89 -11.16
C ALA A 114 -1.97 -0.01 -10.82
N LEU A 115 -2.50 -0.11 -9.60
CA LEU A 115 -3.60 0.73 -9.12
C LEU A 115 -3.21 2.21 -9.00
N ALA A 116 -2.01 2.49 -8.47
CA ALA A 116 -1.48 3.84 -8.36
C ALA A 116 -1.26 4.47 -9.75
N GLU A 117 -0.69 3.73 -10.70
CA GLU A 117 -0.51 4.17 -12.08
C GLU A 117 -1.86 4.47 -12.77
N ARG A 118 -2.86 3.59 -12.59
CA ARG A 118 -4.23 3.83 -13.07
C ARG A 118 -4.83 5.12 -12.53
N LEU A 119 -4.70 5.36 -11.22
CA LEU A 119 -5.19 6.59 -10.60
C LEU A 119 -4.51 7.83 -11.18
N VAL A 120 -3.17 7.80 -11.29
CA VAL A 120 -2.37 8.91 -11.84
C VAL A 120 -2.83 9.26 -13.25
N ILE A 121 -2.84 8.27 -14.15
CA ILE A 121 -3.24 8.45 -15.55
C ILE A 121 -4.68 8.97 -15.64
N GLY A 122 -5.58 8.37 -14.86
CA GLY A 122 -6.99 8.72 -14.86
C GLY A 122 -7.26 10.17 -14.39
N LEU A 123 -6.57 10.63 -13.35
CA LEU A 123 -6.72 12.01 -12.84
C LEU A 123 -6.10 13.06 -13.76
N GLN A 124 -5.23 12.66 -14.69
CA GLN A 124 -4.57 13.54 -15.66
C GLN A 124 -5.27 13.55 -17.03
N SER A 125 -6.32 12.76 -17.23
CA SER A 125 -6.99 12.54 -18.52
C SER A 125 -7.72 13.76 -19.13
N GLY A 126 -7.52 14.96 -18.59
CA GLY A 126 -7.99 16.24 -19.16
C GLY A 126 -7.00 16.92 -20.12
N GLY A 127 -5.83 16.33 -20.37
CA GLY A 127 -4.77 16.85 -21.26
C GLY A 127 -4.10 15.77 -22.12
N SER A 128 -2.93 16.08 -22.69
CA SER A 128 -2.11 15.08 -23.39
C SER A 128 -1.74 13.94 -22.43
N PRO A 129 -1.62 12.69 -22.92
CA PRO A 129 -1.15 11.58 -22.10
C PRO A 129 0.16 11.94 -21.41
N PRO A 130 0.30 11.68 -20.10
CA PRO A 130 1.53 11.96 -19.38
C PRO A 130 2.67 11.13 -19.96
N ASP A 131 3.88 11.67 -19.90
CA ASP A 131 5.11 10.91 -20.15
C ASP A 131 5.10 9.65 -19.27
N PRO A 132 5.33 8.44 -19.84
CA PRO A 132 5.39 7.20 -19.06
C PRO A 132 6.38 7.26 -17.88
N GLU A 133 7.48 7.99 -18.02
CA GLU A 133 8.46 8.16 -16.94
C GLU A 133 7.91 9.01 -15.81
N LEU A 134 7.23 10.12 -16.14
CA LEU A 134 6.52 10.95 -15.17
C LEU A 134 5.42 10.17 -14.44
N ALA A 135 4.59 9.42 -15.19
CA ALA A 135 3.52 8.63 -14.59
C ALA A 135 4.08 7.56 -13.62
N GLY A 136 5.20 6.94 -13.99
CA GLY A 136 5.93 5.99 -13.14
C GLY A 136 6.47 6.61 -11.85
N GLU A 137 7.03 7.82 -11.93
CA GLU A 137 7.52 8.58 -10.77
C GLU A 137 6.36 9.02 -9.85
N GLN A 138 5.28 9.55 -10.43
CA GLN A 138 4.08 9.92 -9.68
C GLN A 138 3.48 8.74 -8.92
N ALA A 139 3.38 7.57 -9.55
CA ALA A 139 2.90 6.36 -8.89
C ALA A 139 3.85 5.91 -7.76
N ALA A 140 5.17 6.01 -7.95
CA ALA A 140 6.15 5.64 -6.93
C ALA A 140 6.08 6.55 -5.69
N VAL A 141 6.00 7.88 -5.89
CA VAL A 141 5.87 8.85 -4.79
C VAL A 141 4.52 8.70 -4.09
N LEU A 142 3.44 8.47 -4.84
CA LEU A 142 2.11 8.20 -4.29
C LEU A 142 2.10 6.96 -3.39
N LEU A 143 2.70 5.85 -3.85
CA LEU A 143 2.83 4.62 -3.05
C LEU A 143 3.67 4.83 -1.79
N THR A 144 4.72 5.63 -1.88
CA THR A 144 5.57 5.98 -0.74
C THR A 144 4.78 6.75 0.30
N TYR A 145 3.99 7.73 -0.14
CA TYR A 145 3.10 8.51 0.72
C TYR A 145 2.02 7.63 1.38
N LEU A 146 1.33 6.78 0.60
CA LEU A 146 0.32 5.85 1.11
C LEU A 146 0.91 4.86 2.13
N SER A 147 2.10 4.31 1.84
CA SER A 147 2.83 3.44 2.79
C SER A 147 3.11 4.15 4.12
N GLY A 148 3.46 5.44 4.06
CA GLY A 148 3.63 6.29 5.24
C GLY A 148 2.34 6.45 6.05
N LEU A 149 1.19 6.66 5.39
CA LEU A 149 -0.11 6.72 6.07
C LEU A 149 -0.48 5.38 6.73
N VAL A 150 -0.35 4.27 6.00
CA VAL A 150 -0.61 2.91 6.50
C VAL A 150 0.22 2.64 7.76
N PHE A 151 1.52 2.97 7.71
CA PHE A 151 2.42 2.82 8.86
C PHE A 151 2.01 3.75 10.02
N GLY A 152 1.69 5.02 9.73
CA GLY A 152 1.25 5.98 10.73
C GLY A 152 -0.01 5.51 11.46
N PHE A 153 -1.04 5.07 10.74
CA PHE A 153 -2.31 4.61 11.32
C PHE A 153 -2.12 3.34 12.16
N ALA A 154 -1.30 2.40 11.69
CA ALA A 154 -0.92 1.22 12.47
C ALA A 154 -0.28 1.58 13.82
N ASN A 155 0.36 2.75 13.90
CA ASN A 155 1.02 3.28 15.10
C ASN A 155 0.24 4.40 15.81
N GLY A 156 -1.05 4.57 15.50
CA GLY A 156 -1.95 5.47 16.23
C GLY A 156 -1.99 6.90 15.72
N ALA A 157 -1.45 7.20 14.54
CA ALA A 157 -1.64 8.50 13.91
C ALA A 157 -3.14 8.75 13.61
N SER A 158 -3.62 9.93 13.97
CA SER A 158 -5.02 10.37 13.78
C SER A 158 -5.21 11.31 12.59
N GLU A 159 -4.14 11.84 12.02
CA GLU A 159 -4.16 12.66 10.82
C GLU A 159 -3.65 11.87 9.62
N PRO A 160 -4.23 12.05 8.43
CA PRO A 160 -5.35 12.96 8.09
C PRO A 160 -6.69 12.41 8.58
N ALA A 161 -7.56 13.24 9.15
CA ALA A 161 -8.74 12.75 9.87
C ALA A 161 -9.97 12.48 8.97
N THR A 162 -9.98 12.96 7.72
CA THR A 162 -11.17 12.91 6.86
C THR A 162 -10.85 12.44 5.45
N ARG A 163 -11.86 11.87 4.79
CA ARG A 163 -11.73 11.35 3.41
C ARG A 163 -11.29 12.47 2.48
N ILE A 164 -11.96 13.62 2.56
CA ILE A 164 -11.67 14.80 1.73
C ILE A 164 -10.21 15.25 1.90
N HIS A 165 -9.67 15.22 3.13
CA HIS A 165 -8.27 15.58 3.35
C HIS A 165 -7.33 14.60 2.64
N ILE A 166 -7.59 13.29 2.74
CA ILE A 166 -6.81 12.26 2.04
C ILE A 166 -6.90 12.46 0.52
N GLU A 167 -8.10 12.63 -0.04
CA GLU A 167 -8.29 12.90 -1.47
C GLU A 167 -7.46 14.12 -1.93
N CYS A 168 -7.51 15.23 -1.18
CA CYS A 168 -6.71 16.42 -1.44
C CYS A 168 -5.20 16.14 -1.40
N GLN A 169 -4.72 15.36 -0.42
CA GLN A 169 -3.30 15.03 -0.32
C GLN A 169 -2.82 14.11 -1.44
N LEU A 170 -3.61 13.10 -1.83
CA LEU A 170 -3.28 12.25 -2.97
C LEU A 170 -3.15 13.08 -4.25
N ARG A 171 -4.08 14.02 -4.50
CA ARG A 171 -3.96 14.97 -5.61
C ARG A 171 -2.74 15.88 -5.50
N SER A 172 -2.43 16.34 -4.30
CA SER A 172 -1.31 17.25 -4.05
C SER A 172 0.02 16.56 -4.32
N VAL A 173 0.16 15.30 -3.92
CA VAL A 173 1.33 14.47 -4.22
C VAL A 173 1.48 14.28 -5.73
N ILE A 174 0.42 13.86 -6.42
CA ILE A 174 0.46 13.63 -7.87
C ILE A 174 0.81 14.93 -8.63
N THR A 175 0.12 16.03 -8.31
CA THR A 175 0.34 17.33 -8.97
C THR A 175 1.73 17.90 -8.65
N GLY A 176 2.18 17.79 -7.40
CA GLY A 176 3.48 18.29 -6.97
C GLY A 176 4.64 17.65 -7.71
N VAL A 177 4.59 16.32 -7.92
CA VAL A 177 5.59 15.60 -8.72
C VAL A 177 5.61 16.11 -10.17
N ALA A 178 4.45 16.34 -10.78
CA ALA A 178 4.39 16.87 -12.15
C ALA A 178 5.00 18.28 -12.28
N VAL A 179 4.82 19.13 -11.28
CA VAL A 179 5.44 20.48 -11.26
C VAL A 179 6.96 20.38 -11.18
N GLU A 180 7.49 19.59 -10.25
CA GLU A 180 8.95 19.43 -10.11
C GLU A 180 9.58 18.74 -11.32
N TRP A 181 8.88 17.77 -11.92
CA TRP A 181 9.30 17.14 -13.16
C TRP A 181 9.43 18.15 -14.30
N GLY A 182 8.43 19.01 -14.47
CA GLY A 182 8.44 20.06 -15.49
C GLY A 182 9.59 21.06 -15.28
N ASN A 183 9.92 21.38 -14.03
CA ASN A 183 11.07 22.24 -13.71
C ASN A 183 12.40 21.58 -14.06
N ALA A 184 12.55 20.28 -13.79
CA ALA A 184 13.78 19.54 -14.06
C ALA A 184 14.02 19.27 -15.57
N HIS A 185 12.94 19.14 -16.34
CA HIS A 185 12.97 18.86 -17.78
C HIS A 185 12.69 20.09 -18.64
N ALA A 186 12.59 21.28 -18.04
CA ALA A 186 12.50 22.52 -18.79
C ALA A 186 13.78 22.70 -19.63
N PRO A 187 13.68 23.07 -20.92
CA PRO A 187 14.86 23.34 -21.73
C PRO A 187 15.67 24.44 -21.05
N ILE A 188 16.97 24.18 -20.81
CA ILE A 188 17.91 25.19 -20.31
C ILE A 188 17.84 26.35 -21.29
N SER A 189 17.28 27.50 -20.89
CA SER A 189 17.29 28.67 -21.75
C SER A 189 18.74 29.11 -21.89
N ASP A 190 19.32 28.92 -23.07
CA ASP A 190 20.60 29.49 -23.46
C ASP A 190 20.48 31.01 -23.45
N SER A 191 20.70 31.61 -22.28
CA SER A 191 20.95 33.03 -22.11
C SER A 191 22.45 33.31 -22.24
N THR A 192 23.07 32.78 -23.30
CA THR A 192 24.35 33.34 -23.76
C THR A 192 24.08 34.71 -24.35
N GLY A 193 24.44 35.73 -23.58
CA GLY A 193 24.28 37.13 -23.93
C GLY A 193 24.83 37.46 -25.32
N VAL A 194 23.93 37.94 -26.18
CA VAL A 194 24.31 38.77 -27.32
C VAL A 194 24.54 40.17 -26.79
N ARG A 195 25.82 40.54 -26.59
CA ARG A 195 26.25 41.94 -26.57
C ARG A 195 27.47 42.10 -27.46
N ALA A 196 27.20 42.30 -28.75
CA ALA A 196 28.06 42.96 -29.75
C ALA A 196 27.12 43.26 -30.93
N LYS A 197 26.94 44.48 -31.43
CA LYS A 197 27.74 45.71 -31.45
C LYS A 197 26.84 46.92 -31.21
#